data_AF-A0A5C9DU19-F1
#
_entry.id   AF-A0A5C9DU19-F1
#
_cell.length_a   1.000
_cell.length_b   1.000
_cell.length_c   1.000
_cell.angle_alpha   90.00
_cell.angle_beta   90.00
_cell.angle_gamma   90.00
#
_symmetry.space_group_name_H-M   'P 1'
#
loop_
_entity.id
_entity.type
_entity.pdbx_description
1 polymer ?
#
loop_
_entity_poly.entity_id
_entity_poly.type
_entity_poly.pdbx_seq_one_letter_code
_entity_poly.pdbx_strand_id
1 'polypeptide(L)'
;KEMKFQRAYETWVRYGGFREMPKHYIVRAVAEFRKAALARAVGLVAQGRLDAPEDIFRVSIEDVDRAAGDLDFNLRAAGDARMDHAEATDRSGRIVQLIDSRGRIFYPPARRGAPGELPGVPISPGLARGRVKILRFPDKKGWSLGTSLWHGRLIRDGRPFSSMCRRWSWK
;
A
#
# COMPACT_ATOMS: atom_id res chain seq x y z
N LYS A 1 33.20 -28.40 9.30
CA LYS A 1 31.92 -27.66 9.37
C LYS A 1 32.12 -26.20 8.95
N GLU A 2 33.20 -25.55 9.39
CA GLU A 2 33.68 -24.21 8.96
C GLU A 2 33.52 -23.91 7.45
N MET A 3 34.09 -24.76 6.59
CA MET A 3 34.08 -24.55 5.13
C MET A 3 32.68 -24.55 4.50
N LYS A 4 31.72 -25.28 5.10
CA LYS A 4 30.33 -25.29 4.61
C LYS A 4 29.62 -23.99 4.99
N PHE A 5 29.87 -23.49 6.21
CA PHE A 5 29.33 -22.21 6.67
C PHE A 5 29.89 -21.05 5.85
N GLN A 6 31.20 -21.01 5.64
CA GLN A 6 31.85 -19.96 4.84
C GLN A 6 31.30 -19.90 3.41
N ARG A 7 31.17 -21.05 2.75
CA ARG A 7 30.57 -21.12 1.41
C ARG A 7 29.11 -20.64 1.39
N ALA A 8 28.32 -21.01 2.40
CA ALA A 8 26.93 -20.56 2.49
C ALA A 8 26.84 -19.04 2.74
N TYR A 9 27.71 -18.49 3.58
CA TYR A 9 27.82 -17.05 3.83
C TYR A 9 28.21 -16.28 2.56
N GLU A 10 29.26 -16.72 1.86
CA GLU A 10 29.68 -16.13 0.59
C GLU A 10 28.57 -16.17 -0.46
N THR A 11 27.84 -17.28 -0.53
CA THR A 11 26.65 -17.42 -1.39
C THR A 11 25.58 -16.39 -1.03
N TRP A 12 25.28 -16.24 0.26
CA TRP A 12 24.27 -15.30 0.74
C TRP A 12 24.65 -13.84 0.50
N VAL A 13 25.92 -13.47 0.75
CA VAL A 13 26.40 -12.11 0.48
C VAL A 13 26.35 -11.80 -1.01
N ARG A 14 26.77 -12.76 -1.86
CA ARG A 14 26.81 -12.58 -3.32
C ARG A 14 25.42 -12.47 -3.94
N TYR A 15 24.46 -13.28 -3.50
CA TYR A 15 23.15 -13.38 -4.13
C TYR A 15 21.99 -12.79 -3.33
N GLY A 16 22.18 -12.43 -2.06
CA GLY A 16 21.12 -11.95 -1.17
C GLY A 16 20.44 -10.67 -1.65
N GLY A 17 21.16 -9.81 -2.38
CA GLY A 17 20.59 -8.60 -3.01
C GLY A 17 19.60 -8.91 -4.14
N PHE A 18 19.74 -10.05 -4.82
CA PHE A 18 18.87 -10.43 -5.94
C PHE A 18 17.43 -10.71 -5.50
N ARG A 19 17.18 -10.88 -4.18
CA ARG A 19 15.83 -11.13 -3.64
C ARG A 19 14.83 -10.01 -3.96
N GLU A 20 15.31 -8.79 -4.20
CA GLU A 20 14.45 -7.64 -4.54
C GLU A 20 14.27 -7.45 -6.06
N MET A 21 15.06 -8.14 -6.90
CA MET A 21 15.02 -7.97 -8.35
C MET A 21 13.70 -8.40 -8.99
N PRO A 22 13.07 -9.54 -8.64
CA PRO A 22 11.81 -9.95 -9.27
C PRO A 22 10.72 -8.90 -9.09
N LYS A 23 10.56 -8.36 -7.87
CA LYS A 23 9.58 -7.30 -7.58
C LYS A 23 9.90 -6.02 -8.36
N HIS A 24 11.18 -5.65 -8.47
CA HIS A 24 11.59 -4.48 -9.24
C HIS A 24 11.18 -4.59 -10.72
N TYR A 25 11.44 -5.72 -11.37
CA TYR A 25 11.06 -5.90 -12.77
C TYR A 25 9.54 -5.97 -12.99
N ILE A 26 8.80 -6.59 -12.07
CA ILE A 26 7.33 -6.61 -12.11
C ILE A 26 6.79 -5.17 -12.06
N VAL A 27 7.28 -4.34 -11.13
CA VAL A 27 6.84 -2.93 -11.03
C VAL A 27 7.18 -2.15 -12.30
N ARG A 28 8.34 -2.40 -12.92
CA ARG A 28 8.70 -1.78 -14.20
C ARG A 28 7.78 -2.21 -15.34
N ALA A 29 7.45 -3.50 -15.44
CA ALA A 29 6.51 -4.00 -16.44
C ALA A 29 5.12 -3.36 -16.26
N VAL A 30 4.63 -3.30 -15.01
CA VAL A 30 3.36 -2.63 -14.67
C VAL A 30 3.38 -1.14 -15.05
N ALA A 31 4.52 -0.46 -14.90
CA ALA A 31 4.65 0.93 -15.33
C ALA A 31 4.50 1.12 -16.84
N GLU A 32 5.03 0.19 -17.66
CA GLU A 32 4.83 0.23 -19.11
C GLU A 32 3.37 -0.07 -19.50
N PHE A 33 2.73 -1.04 -18.85
CA PHE A 33 1.29 -1.29 -19.06
C PHE A 33 0.43 -0.08 -18.69
N ARG A 34 0.78 0.63 -17.60
CA ARG A 34 0.11 1.87 -17.21
C ARG A 34 0.19 2.93 -18.31
N LYS A 35 1.35 3.14 -18.92
CA LYS A 35 1.52 4.10 -20.03
C LYS A 35 0.66 3.72 -21.23
N ALA A 36 0.68 2.45 -21.61
CA ALA A 36 -0.12 1.95 -22.73
C ALA A 36 -1.64 2.11 -22.49
N ALA A 37 -2.11 1.82 -21.28
CA ALA A 37 -3.50 2.02 -20.88
C ALA A 37 -3.90 3.50 -20.98
N LEU A 38 -3.09 4.41 -20.40
CA LEU A 38 -3.34 5.85 -20.48
C LEU A 38 -3.36 6.37 -21.92
N ALA A 39 -2.45 5.90 -22.77
CA ALA A 39 -2.41 6.29 -24.18
C ALA A 39 -3.70 5.88 -24.92
N ARG A 40 -4.24 4.69 -24.65
CA ARG A 40 -5.54 4.25 -25.20
C ARG A 40 -6.71 5.08 -24.64
N ALA A 41 -6.66 5.41 -23.35
CA ALA A 41 -7.71 6.18 -22.69
C ALA A 41 -7.91 7.56 -23.32
N VAL A 42 -6.84 8.20 -23.84
CA VAL A 42 -6.94 9.46 -24.59
C VAL A 42 -7.94 9.35 -25.75
N GLY A 43 -7.93 8.24 -26.49
CA GLY A 43 -8.87 8.01 -27.59
C GLY A 43 -10.31 7.84 -27.11
N LEU A 44 -10.50 7.13 -25.99
CA LEU A 44 -11.83 6.95 -25.38
C LEU A 44 -12.40 8.26 -24.84
N VAL A 45 -11.55 9.15 -24.29
CA VAL A 45 -11.95 10.50 -23.88
C VAL A 45 -12.33 11.35 -25.09
N ALA A 46 -11.54 11.30 -26.16
CA ALA A 46 -11.86 12.03 -27.40
C ALA A 46 -13.20 11.58 -28.03
N GLN A 47 -13.57 10.32 -27.84
CA GLN A 47 -14.87 9.76 -28.25
C GLN A 47 -16.00 10.06 -27.26
N GLY A 48 -15.73 10.76 -26.15
CA GLY A 48 -16.71 11.04 -25.10
C GLY A 48 -17.17 9.80 -24.33
N ARG A 49 -16.36 8.73 -24.30
CA ARG A 49 -16.66 7.46 -23.61
C ARG A 49 -16.10 7.38 -22.20
N LEU A 50 -15.09 8.19 -21.89
CA LEU A 50 -14.52 8.44 -20.56
C LEU A 50 -14.42 9.95 -20.33
N ASP A 51 -14.38 10.39 -19.08
CA ASP A 51 -14.29 11.82 -18.74
C ASP A 51 -12.83 12.27 -18.56
N ALA A 52 -11.97 11.40 -18.01
CA ALA A 52 -10.53 11.58 -17.92
C ALA A 52 -9.75 10.31 -18.31
N PRO A 53 -8.50 10.41 -18.80
CA PRO A 53 -7.68 9.24 -19.13
C PRO A 53 -7.50 8.27 -17.96
N GLU A 54 -7.45 8.79 -16.72
CA GLU A 54 -7.31 8.00 -15.50
C GLU A 54 -8.54 7.13 -15.18
N ASP A 55 -9.71 7.44 -15.74
CA ASP A 55 -10.94 6.66 -15.49
C ASP A 55 -10.86 5.25 -16.09
N ILE A 56 -9.91 4.99 -16.98
CA ILE A 56 -9.62 3.63 -17.48
C ILE A 56 -9.24 2.66 -16.35
N PHE A 57 -8.77 3.14 -15.19
CA PHE A 57 -8.46 2.30 -14.03
C PHE A 57 -9.67 1.98 -13.15
N ARG A 58 -10.85 2.51 -13.46
CA ARG A 58 -12.11 2.18 -12.76
C ARG A 58 -12.84 0.98 -13.38
N VAL A 59 -12.49 0.63 -14.61
CA VAL A 59 -13.08 -0.46 -15.38
C VAL A 59 -12.14 -1.68 -15.45
N SER A 60 -12.66 -2.84 -15.82
CA SER A 60 -11.84 -4.03 -16.06
C SER A 60 -11.29 -4.06 -17.49
N ILE A 61 -10.32 -4.94 -17.76
CA ILE A 61 -9.79 -5.13 -19.12
C ILE A 61 -10.90 -5.65 -20.05
N GLU A 62 -11.76 -6.53 -19.55
CA GLU A 62 -12.90 -7.08 -20.29
C GLU A 62 -13.92 -6.00 -20.69
N ASP A 63 -14.14 -4.99 -19.83
CA ASP A 63 -14.99 -3.86 -20.17
C ASP A 63 -14.40 -3.04 -21.33
N VAL A 64 -13.08 -2.85 -21.32
CA VAL A 64 -12.36 -2.12 -22.38
C VAL A 64 -12.41 -2.91 -23.70
N ASP A 65 -12.22 -4.23 -23.65
CA ASP A 65 -12.33 -5.10 -24.83
C ASP A 65 -13.76 -5.12 -25.38
N ARG A 66 -14.77 -5.21 -24.49
CA ARG A 66 -16.18 -5.11 -24.87
C ARG A 66 -16.48 -3.76 -25.53
N ALA A 67 -15.99 -2.67 -24.94
CA ALA A 67 -16.13 -1.34 -25.50
C ALA A 67 -15.51 -1.21 -26.90
N ALA A 68 -14.44 -1.94 -27.19
CA ALA A 68 -13.83 -1.93 -28.52
C ALA A 68 -14.71 -2.59 -29.59
N GLY A 69 -15.49 -3.62 -29.22
CA GLY A 69 -16.41 -4.31 -30.13
C GLY A 69 -17.83 -3.72 -30.17
N ASP A 70 -18.24 -3.02 -29.11
CA ASP A 70 -19.57 -2.45 -28.92
C ASP A 70 -19.45 -0.95 -28.56
N LEU A 71 -19.80 -0.10 -29.53
CA LEU A 71 -19.74 1.36 -29.36
C LEU A 71 -20.81 1.89 -28.40
N ASP A 72 -21.92 1.16 -28.23
CA ASP A 72 -23.03 1.54 -27.34
C ASP A 72 -22.75 1.15 -25.89
N PHE A 73 -21.73 0.31 -25.65
CA PHE A 73 -21.33 -0.05 -24.30
C PHE A 73 -20.86 1.17 -23.49
N ASN A 74 -21.57 1.43 -22.39
CA ASN A 74 -21.34 2.56 -21.50
C ASN A 74 -20.24 2.25 -20.48
N LEU A 75 -19.00 2.61 -20.84
CA LEU A 75 -17.82 2.44 -19.99
C LEU A 75 -17.89 3.21 -18.66
N ARG A 76 -18.47 4.41 -18.65
CA ARG A 76 -18.61 5.21 -17.42
C ARG A 76 -19.44 4.48 -16.38
N ALA A 77 -20.63 4.01 -16.77
CA ALA A 77 -21.51 3.28 -15.86
C ALA A 77 -20.86 2.00 -15.31
N ALA A 78 -20.05 1.31 -16.13
CA ALA A 78 -19.29 0.14 -15.69
C ALA A 78 -18.21 0.50 -14.65
N GLY A 79 -17.57 1.66 -14.79
CA GLY A 79 -16.60 2.17 -13.83
C GLY A 79 -17.25 2.59 -12.52
N ASP A 80 -18.32 3.37 -12.59
CA ASP A 80 -19.03 3.90 -11.41
C ASP A 80 -19.56 2.77 -10.52
N ALA A 81 -20.15 1.72 -11.12
CA ALA A 81 -20.64 0.57 -10.39
C ALA A 81 -19.56 -0.16 -9.56
N ARG A 82 -18.28 -0.05 -9.93
CA ARG A 82 -17.15 -0.66 -9.20
C ARG A 82 -16.58 0.26 -8.13
N MET A 83 -16.66 1.58 -8.34
CA MET A 83 -16.08 2.56 -7.42
C MET A 83 -16.77 2.57 -6.05
N ASP A 84 -18.08 2.31 -6.00
CA ASP A 84 -18.82 2.22 -4.73
C ASP A 84 -18.16 1.25 -3.73
N HIS A 85 -17.77 0.06 -4.20
CA HIS A 85 -17.13 -0.95 -3.36
C HIS A 85 -15.69 -0.57 -2.99
N ALA A 86 -14.94 0.00 -3.93
CA ALA A 86 -13.57 0.44 -3.69
C ALA A 86 -13.51 1.56 -2.64
N GLU A 87 -14.40 2.54 -2.73
CA GLU A 87 -14.50 3.66 -1.79
C GLU A 87 -14.99 3.22 -0.41
N ALA A 88 -15.94 2.28 -0.34
CA ALA A 88 -16.38 1.70 0.93
C ALA A 88 -15.20 0.99 1.62
N THR A 89 -14.39 0.27 0.86
CA THR A 89 -13.22 -0.46 1.37
C THR A 89 -12.14 0.50 1.88
N ASP A 90 -11.78 1.55 1.13
CA ASP A 90 -10.76 2.52 1.58
C ASP A 90 -11.22 3.31 2.82
N ARG A 91 -12.50 3.71 2.87
CA ARG A 91 -13.10 4.39 4.04
C ARG A 91 -13.03 3.56 5.31
N SER A 92 -13.15 2.24 5.22
CA SER A 92 -13.06 1.36 6.39
C SER A 92 -11.70 1.49 7.10
N GLY A 93 -10.63 1.80 6.34
CA GLY A 93 -9.26 1.84 6.82
C GLY A 93 -8.75 0.52 7.39
N ARG A 94 -9.49 -0.58 7.25
CA ARG A 94 -9.12 -1.88 7.83
C ARG A 94 -8.13 -2.58 6.91
N ILE A 95 -7.01 -2.99 7.48
CA ILE A 95 -6.11 -3.95 6.82
C ILE A 95 -6.51 -5.33 7.30
N VAL A 96 -6.89 -6.19 6.37
CA VAL A 96 -7.33 -7.54 6.71
C VAL A 96 -6.22 -8.54 6.40
N GLN A 97 -5.84 -9.33 7.39
CA GLN A 97 -4.82 -10.38 7.24
C GLN A 97 -5.42 -11.75 6.87
N LEU A 98 -6.57 -12.08 7.46
CA LEU A 98 -7.25 -13.36 7.24
C LEU A 98 -8.77 -13.16 7.28
N ILE A 99 -9.45 -13.67 6.25
CA ILE A 99 -10.92 -13.69 6.09
C ILE A 99 -11.34 -15.13 5.82
N ASP A 100 -12.39 -15.60 6.49
CA ASP A 100 -13.02 -16.88 6.11
C ASP A 100 -14.12 -16.69 5.04
N SER A 101 -14.57 -17.79 4.43
CA SER A 101 -15.67 -17.76 3.45
C SER A 101 -17.00 -17.26 4.00
N ARG A 102 -17.15 -17.12 5.33
CA ARG A 102 -18.33 -16.58 6.01
C ARG A 102 -18.18 -15.09 6.34
N GLY A 103 -17.11 -14.44 5.87
CA GLY A 103 -16.82 -13.03 6.12
C GLY A 103 -16.29 -12.72 7.52
N ARG A 104 -15.89 -13.72 8.31
CA ARG A 104 -15.24 -13.48 9.60
C ARG A 104 -13.81 -13.04 9.38
N ILE A 105 -13.45 -11.95 10.04
CA ILE A 105 -12.12 -11.36 9.99
C ILE A 105 -11.35 -11.75 11.25
N PHE A 106 -10.20 -12.40 11.07
CA PHE A 106 -9.34 -12.83 12.15
C PHE A 106 -8.16 -11.87 12.31
N TYR A 107 -7.90 -11.50 13.55
CA TYR A 107 -6.72 -10.72 13.92
C TYR A 107 -5.87 -11.53 14.89
N PRO A 108 -4.52 -11.52 14.74
CA PRO A 108 -3.67 -12.14 15.73
C PRO A 108 -3.86 -11.46 17.10
N PRO A 109 -3.73 -12.19 18.21
CA PRO A 109 -3.88 -11.64 19.55
C PRO A 109 -2.90 -10.48 19.75
N ALA A 110 -3.42 -9.33 20.17
CA ALA A 110 -2.59 -8.18 20.47
C ALA A 110 -1.77 -8.44 21.74
N ARG A 111 -0.46 -8.21 21.66
CA ARG A 111 0.40 -8.20 22.85
C ARG A 111 -0.06 -7.03 23.73
N ARG A 112 -0.24 -7.24 25.03
CA ARG A 112 -0.61 -6.15 25.96
C ARG A 112 0.65 -5.34 26.30
N GLY A 113 0.62 -4.04 26.03
CA GLY A 113 1.62 -3.09 26.51
C GLY A 113 1.25 -2.52 27.88
N ALA A 114 2.21 -1.86 28.54
CA ALA A 114 1.93 -1.07 29.73
C ALA A 114 1.02 0.15 29.41
N PRO A 115 0.41 0.79 30.43
CA PRO A 115 -0.33 2.03 30.22
C PRO A 115 0.52 3.10 29.52
N GLY A 116 0.04 3.62 28.39
CA GLY A 116 0.80 4.57 27.56
C GLY A 116 1.81 3.92 26.61
N GLU A 117 1.78 2.61 26.44
CA GLU A 117 2.63 1.87 25.52
C GLU A 117 1.84 1.45 24.26
N LEU A 118 2.48 1.52 23.09
CA LEU A 118 1.94 0.99 21.84
C LEU A 118 2.71 -0.27 21.42
N PRO A 119 2.24 -1.47 21.80
CA PRO A 119 2.97 -2.72 21.56
C PRO A 119 3.13 -2.99 20.06
N GLY A 120 4.27 -3.59 19.68
CA GLY A 120 4.61 -3.89 18.29
C GLY A 120 5.46 -5.15 18.13
N VAL A 121 5.89 -5.40 16.90
CA VAL A 121 6.83 -6.49 16.56
C VAL A 121 8.26 -5.94 16.53
N PRO A 122 9.21 -6.50 17.29
CA PRO A 122 10.60 -6.05 17.25
C PRO A 122 11.24 -6.43 15.91
N ILE A 123 11.74 -5.45 15.16
CA ILE A 123 12.38 -5.65 13.84
C ILE A 123 13.91 -5.52 13.91
N SER A 124 14.41 -4.62 14.76
CA SER A 124 15.84 -4.39 14.98
C SER A 124 16.10 -4.17 16.47
N PRO A 125 17.12 -4.80 17.06
CA PRO A 125 17.45 -4.60 18.46
C PRO A 125 17.99 -3.18 18.70
N GLY A 126 17.65 -2.62 19.87
CA GLY A 126 18.15 -1.32 20.31
C GLY A 126 17.08 -0.46 20.98
N LEU A 127 17.52 0.59 21.66
CA LEU A 127 16.66 1.60 22.29
C LEU A 127 16.87 2.94 21.59
N ALA A 128 15.79 3.54 21.09
CA ALA A 128 15.81 4.85 20.44
C ALA A 128 14.80 5.79 21.09
N ARG A 129 15.15 7.08 21.19
CA ARG A 129 14.27 8.15 21.70
C ARG A 129 14.37 9.36 20.79
N GLY A 130 13.24 9.99 20.48
CA GLY A 130 13.20 11.12 19.57
C GLY A 130 11.79 11.65 19.34
N ARG A 131 11.69 12.69 18.51
CA ARG A 131 10.39 13.21 18.08
C ARG A 131 9.80 12.28 17.02
N VAL A 132 8.53 11.94 17.18
CA VAL A 132 7.77 11.15 16.22
C VAL A 132 7.24 12.06 15.11
N LYS A 133 7.50 11.70 13.86
CA LYS A 133 6.86 12.32 12.69
C LYS A 133 5.94 11.32 12.01
N ILE A 134 4.67 11.70 11.85
CA ILE A 134 3.65 10.87 11.18
C ILE A 134 3.60 11.28 9.70
N LEU A 135 3.97 10.36 8.81
CA LEU A 135 3.92 10.57 7.36
C LEU A 135 2.87 9.67 6.71
N ARG A 136 1.90 10.29 6.02
CA ARG A 136 0.90 9.57 5.20
C ARG A 136 1.36 9.34 3.76
N PHE A 137 2.13 10.27 3.22
CA PHE A 137 2.63 10.23 1.85
C PHE A 137 4.14 10.50 1.83
N PRO A 138 4.89 9.87 0.90
CA PRO A 138 6.35 9.91 0.88
C PRO A 138 6.94 11.28 0.49
N ASP A 139 6.17 12.11 -0.20
CA ASP A 139 6.48 13.49 -0.63
C ASP A 139 6.51 14.49 0.55
N LYS A 140 5.87 14.19 1.68
CA LYS A 140 5.80 15.07 2.88
C LYS A 140 7.09 15.09 3.72
N LYS A 141 8.23 14.81 3.10
CA LYS A 141 9.49 14.46 3.75
C LYS A 141 10.43 15.66 3.93
N GLY A 142 10.17 16.50 4.94
CA GLY A 142 11.18 17.40 5.53
C GLY A 142 11.85 16.77 6.76
N TRP A 143 13.18 16.71 6.80
CA TRP A 143 13.94 16.07 7.89
C TRP A 143 14.51 17.09 8.88
N SER A 144 14.56 16.70 10.16
CA SER A 144 15.42 17.33 11.17
C SER A 144 16.18 16.22 11.92
N LEU A 145 17.41 16.50 12.34
CA LEU A 145 18.22 15.56 13.13
C LEU A 145 17.42 15.06 14.36
N GLY A 146 17.49 13.77 14.67
CA GLY A 146 16.79 13.17 15.83
C GLY A 146 15.29 12.87 15.62
N THR A 147 14.80 12.85 14.38
CA THR A 147 13.42 12.48 14.06
C THR A 147 13.30 10.98 13.78
N SER A 148 12.39 10.29 14.47
CA SER A 148 12.04 8.89 14.16
C SER A 148 10.89 8.83 13.15
N LEU A 149 11.06 8.03 12.10
CA LEU A 149 10.05 7.83 11.07
C LEU A 149 8.97 6.87 11.56
N TRP A 150 7.73 7.34 11.56
CA TRP A 150 6.56 6.48 11.66
C TRP A 150 5.75 6.57 10.38
N HIS A 151 5.57 5.42 9.73
CA HIS A 151 4.69 5.26 8.58
C HIS A 151 3.60 4.25 8.94
N GLY A 152 2.35 4.71 8.97
CA GLY A 152 1.21 3.88 9.33
C GLY A 152 -0.07 4.71 9.43
N ARG A 153 -1.21 4.05 9.23
CA ARG A 153 -2.55 4.60 9.53
C ARG A 153 -2.82 4.26 11.00
N LEU A 154 -2.70 5.24 11.90
CA LEU A 154 -3.14 5.09 13.29
C LEU A 154 -4.66 4.90 13.29
N ILE A 155 -5.13 3.69 13.59
CA ILE A 155 -6.54 3.40 13.80
C ILE A 155 -6.74 3.31 15.30
N ARG A 156 -7.29 4.36 15.89
CA ARG A 156 -7.86 4.33 17.23
C ARG A 156 -9.30 4.83 17.12
N ASP A 157 -10.25 3.94 17.36
CA ASP A 157 -11.67 4.23 17.62
C ASP A 157 -12.29 5.36 16.79
N GLY A 158 -12.09 5.34 15.47
CA GLY A 158 -12.81 6.23 14.54
C GLY A 158 -12.63 7.74 14.76
N ARG A 159 -11.64 8.21 15.54
CA ARG A 159 -11.41 9.64 15.76
C ARG A 159 -10.07 10.10 15.18
N PRO A 160 -10.03 11.21 14.40
CA PRO A 160 -8.78 11.80 13.97
C PRO A 160 -7.98 12.25 15.20
N PHE A 161 -6.70 11.90 15.21
CA PHE A 161 -5.75 12.30 16.24
C PHE A 161 -5.53 13.82 16.15
N SER A 162 -6.29 14.59 16.92
CA SER A 162 -6.06 16.03 17.07
C SER A 162 -4.72 16.23 17.77
N SER A 163 -3.91 17.12 17.19
CA SER A 163 -2.60 17.56 17.65
C SER A 163 -2.51 17.69 19.17
N MET A 164 -1.85 16.73 19.82
CA MET A 164 -1.43 16.89 21.20
C MET A 164 -0.01 16.35 21.33
N CYS A 165 0.94 17.28 21.39
CA CYS A 165 2.34 17.02 21.66
C CYS A 165 2.44 16.56 23.11
N ARG A 166 2.51 15.24 23.34
CA ARG A 166 2.91 14.70 24.65
C ARG A 166 4.21 13.92 24.47
N ARG A 167 5.12 14.17 25.40
CA ARG A 167 6.46 13.58 25.51
C ARG A 167 6.29 12.09 25.83
N TRP A 168 6.72 11.21 24.92
CA TRP A 168 6.70 9.76 25.13
C TRP A 168 8.06 9.29 25.63
N SER A 169 8.06 8.47 26.68
CA SER A 169 9.24 7.84 27.27
C SER A 169 9.03 6.33 27.22
N TRP A 170 9.93 5.61 26.57
CA TRP A 170 9.99 4.15 26.59
C TRP A 170 11.10 3.68 27.55
N LYS A 171 10.75 2.75 28.45
CA LYS A 171 11.68 1.96 29.28
C LYS A 171 11.85 0.59 28.64
#